data_AF-G5AIX9-F1
#
_entry.id   AF-G5AIX9-F1
#
_cell.length_a   1.000
_cell.length_b   1.000
_cell.length_c   1.000
_cell.angle_alpha   90.00
_cell.angle_beta   90.00
_cell.angle_gamma   90.00
#
_symmetry.space_group_name_H-M   'P 1'
#
loop_
_entity.id
_entity.type
_entity.pdbx_description
1 polymer ?
#
loop_
_entity_poly.entity_id
_entity_poly.type
_entity_poly.pdbx_seq_one_letter_code
_entity_poly.pdbx_strand_id
1 'polypeptide(L)' 'MPGTTFLEEEDKQLVQIAREYAERGTGRIAWKDVAQKMKRWGQTPAELAQRVSSLKRTFGTDLAKFPRSFYTPV' A
#
# COMPACT_ATOMS: atom_id res chain seq x y z
N MET A 1 15.44 -11.70 -11.38
CA MET A 1 15.12 -10.41 -10.74
C MET A 1 14.67 -10.72 -9.33
N PRO A 2 15.32 -10.19 -8.27
CA PRO A 2 15.13 -10.70 -6.93
C PRO A 2 13.70 -10.41 -6.48
N GLY A 3 12.96 -11.49 -6.21
CA GLY A 3 11.64 -11.47 -5.61
C GLY A 3 11.72 -10.89 -4.21
N THR A 4 10.85 -9.94 -3.93
CA THR A 4 10.45 -9.62 -2.56
C THR A 4 9.01 -10.07 -2.43
N THR A 5 8.76 -10.85 -1.40
CA THR A 5 7.58 -11.63 -1.04
C THR A 5 6.35 -10.76 -0.77
N PHE A 6 5.92 -9.98 -1.76
CA PHE A 6 4.67 -9.25 -1.75
C PHE A 6 3.92 -9.69 -2.99
N LEU A 7 2.74 -10.28 -2.81
CA LEU A 7 1.90 -10.62 -3.95
C LEU A 7 1.37 -9.32 -4.57
N GLU A 8 1.12 -9.36 -5.87
CA GLU A 8 0.50 -8.25 -6.58
C GLU A 8 -0.84 -7.86 -5.91
N GLU A 9 -1.56 -8.84 -5.36
CA GLU A 9 -2.75 -8.66 -4.53
C GLU A 9 -2.50 -7.92 -3.21
N GLU A 10 -1.36 -8.17 -2.58
CA GLU A 10 -0.95 -7.49 -1.35
C GLU A 10 -0.61 -6.02 -1.62
N ASP A 11 0.23 -5.75 -2.62
CA ASP A 11 0.52 -4.38 -3.05
C ASP A 11 -0.75 -3.65 -3.52
N LYS A 12 -1.67 -4.33 -4.22
CA LYS A 12 -3.00 -3.78 -4.59
C LYS A 12 -3.81 -3.37 -3.36
N GLN A 13 -3.94 -4.27 -2.38
CA GLN A 13 -4.73 -4.01 -1.18
C GLN A 13 -4.09 -2.93 -0.30
N LEU A 14 -2.76 -2.89 -0.23
CA LEU A 14 -1.99 -1.84 0.44
C LEU A 14 -2.22 -0.47 -0.18
N VAL A 15 -2.12 -0.37 -1.51
CA VAL A 15 -2.33 0.87 -2.26
C VAL A 15 -3.76 1.36 -2.14
N GLN A 16 -4.75 0.46 -2.18
CA GLN A 16 -6.16 0.81 -1.97
C GLN A 16 -6.41 1.40 -0.58
N ILE A 17 -5.95 0.74 0.47
CA ILE A 17 -6.14 1.21 1.85
C ILE A 17 -5.41 2.56 2.02
N ALA A 18 -4.14 2.64 1.61
CA ALA A 18 -3.35 3.86 1.74
C ALA A 18 -3.94 5.05 0.96
N ARG A 19 -4.54 4.79 -0.22
CA ARG A 19 -5.30 5.79 -0.97
C ARG A 19 -6.55 6.23 -0.22
N GLU A 20 -7.32 5.32 0.36
CA GLU A 20 -8.51 5.67 1.14
C GLU A 20 -8.16 6.60 2.31
N TYR A 21 -7.01 6.37 2.96
CA TYR A 21 -6.47 7.29 3.98
C TYR A 21 -6.06 8.66 3.39
N ALA A 22 -5.44 8.67 2.20
CA ALA A 22 -5.05 9.88 1.51
C ALA A 22 -6.26 10.72 1.04
N GLU A 23 -7.30 10.08 0.47
CA GLU A 23 -8.54 10.74 0.03
C GLU A 23 -9.39 11.23 1.20
N ARG A 24 -9.37 10.53 2.35
CA ARG A 24 -10.00 11.00 3.59
C ARG A 24 -9.29 12.25 4.18
N GLY A 25 -8.25 12.78 3.54
CA GLY A 25 -7.51 13.97 3.98
C GLY A 25 -6.76 13.77 5.30
N THR A 26 -6.70 12.53 5.79
CA THR A 26 -5.99 12.19 7.01
C THR A 26 -4.53 12.01 6.61
N GLY A 27 -3.74 13.10 6.69
CA GLY A 27 -2.32 13.13 6.29
C GLY A 27 -1.39 12.13 7.02
N ARG A 28 -1.94 11.26 7.89
CA ARG A 28 -1.23 10.16 8.54
C ARG A 28 -1.93 8.85 8.22
N ILE A 29 -1.30 8.06 7.36
CA ILE A 29 -1.70 6.66 7.12
C ILE A 29 -1.46 5.91 8.44
N ALA A 30 -2.52 5.39 9.04
CA ALA A 30 -2.42 4.60 10.25
C ALA A 30 -1.89 3.19 9.91
N TRP A 31 -0.58 3.04 9.78
CA TRP A 31 0.06 1.77 9.42
C TRP A 31 -0.35 0.59 10.31
N LYS A 32 -0.68 0.85 11.59
CA LYS A 32 -1.24 -0.17 12.49
C LYS A 32 -2.60 -0.70 12.02
N ASP A 33 -3.48 0.17 11.52
CA ASP A 33 -4.78 -0.21 10.97
C ASP A 33 -4.61 -0.93 9.63
N VAL A 34 -3.72 -0.42 8.77
CA VAL A 34 -3.36 -1.09 7.50
C VAL A 34 -2.82 -2.49 7.76
N ALA A 35 -1.91 -2.65 8.73
CA ALA A 35 -1.38 -3.95 9.13
C ALA A 35 -2.46 -4.86 9.75
N GLN A 36 -3.44 -4.31 10.48
CA GLN A 36 -4.58 -5.10 10.96
C GLN A 36 -5.45 -5.59 9.81
N LYS A 37 -5.76 -4.74 8.82
CA LYS A 37 -6.52 -5.12 7.62
C LYS A 37 -5.75 -6.12 6.75
N MET A 38 -4.43 -5.99 6.70
CA MET A 38 -3.53 -6.89 5.97
C MET A 38 -2.97 -8.01 6.85
N LYS A 39 -3.53 -8.24 8.04
CA LYS A 39 -3.10 -9.32 8.95
C LYS A 39 -3.21 -10.70 8.29
N ARG A 40 -4.14 -10.85 7.35
CA ARG A 40 -4.27 -12.06 6.49
C ARG A 40 -2.97 -12.42 5.80
N TRP A 41 -2.15 -11.42 5.45
CA TRP A 41 -0.88 -11.61 4.78
C TRP A 41 0.33 -11.68 5.72
N GLY A 42 0.15 -11.38 7.01
CA GLY A 42 1.23 -11.46 8.01
C GLY A 42 2.26 -10.33 7.97
N GLN A 43 2.00 -9.29 7.18
CA GLN A 43 2.87 -8.12 7.03
C GLN A 43 2.97 -7.28 8.30
N THR A 44 4.18 -6.83 8.63
CA THR A 44 4.37 -5.86 9.71
C THR A 44 4.05 -4.42 9.25
N PRO A 45 3.57 -3.55 10.15
CA PRO A 45 3.30 -2.15 9.82
C PRO A 45 4.54 -1.39 9.33
N ALA A 46 5.74 -1.80 9.78
CA ALA A 46 7.00 -1.20 9.35
C ALA A 46 7.32 -1.56 7.88
N GLU A 47 7.11 -2.82 7.48
CA GLU A 47 7.28 -3.26 6.10
C GLU A 47 6.29 -2.56 5.17
N LEU A 48 5.02 -2.45 5.57
CA LEU A 48 3.99 -1.72 4.80
C LEU A 48 4.35 -0.24 4.62
N ALA A 49 4.83 0.40 5.68
CA ALA A 49 5.28 1.80 5.60
C ALA A 49 6.48 1.97 4.67
N GLN A 50 7.45 1.05 4.73
CA GLN A 50 8.64 1.07 3.88
C GLN A 50 8.28 0.79 2.42
N ARG A 51 7.34 -0.14 2.18
CA ARG A 51 6.81 -0.48 0.85
C ARG A 51 6.11 0.72 0.24
N VAL A 52 5.18 1.36 0.96
CA VAL A 52 4.49 2.56 0.47
C VAL A 52 5.42 3.75 0.30
N SER A 53 6.44 3.90 1.15
CA SER A 53 7.43 4.97 0.97
C SER A 53 8.25 4.78 -0.31
N SER A 54 8.64 3.52 -0.60
CA SER A 54 9.32 3.16 -1.84
C SER A 54 8.41 3.39 -3.05
N LEU A 55 7.16 2.92 -2.96
CA LEU A 55 6.12 3.11 -3.96
C LEU A 55 5.87 4.61 -4.24
N LYS A 56 5.73 5.45 -3.21
CA LYS A 56 5.60 6.91 -3.36
C LYS A 56 6.82 7.53 -4.04
N ARG A 57 8.02 7.02 -3.77
CA ARG A 57 9.25 7.49 -4.40
C ARG A 57 9.31 7.11 -5.88
N THR A 58 8.74 5.96 -6.26
CA THR A 58 8.75 5.44 -7.63
C THR A 58 7.62 6.01 -8.49
N PHE A 59 6.40 6.09 -7.97
CA PHE A 59 5.20 6.46 -8.73
C PHE A 59 4.70 7.88 -8.45
N GLY A 60 5.29 8.57 -7.46
CA GLY A 60 4.92 9.90 -7.03
C GLY A 60 4.21 9.91 -5.66
N THR A 61 4.31 11.04 -4.97
CA THR A 61 3.81 11.23 -3.59
C THR A 61 2.31 10.94 -3.43
N ASP A 62 1.59 10.99 -4.55
CA ASP A 62 0.15 10.76 -4.63
C ASP A 62 -0.17 9.29 -4.91
N LEU A 63 -0.69 8.63 -3.88
CA LEU A 63 -1.28 7.29 -3.99
C LEU A 63 -2.51 7.27 -4.90
N ALA A 64 -3.13 8.42 -5.14
CA ALA A 64 -4.23 8.59 -6.10
C ALA A 64 -3.76 8.55 -7.57
N LYS A 65 -2.47 8.76 -7.83
CA LYS A 65 -1.87 8.72 -9.17
C LYS A 65 -1.27 7.37 -9.53
N PHE A 66 -1.44 6.36 -8.67
CA PHE A 66 -0.95 5.03 -8.96
C PHE A 66 -1.59 4.49 -10.25
N PRO A 67 -0.87 3.65 -11.02
CA PRO A 67 -1.40 3.11 -12.26
C PRO A 67 -2.57 2.16 -12.00
N ARG A 68 -3.54 2.17 -12.91
CA ARG A 68 -4.83 1.47 -12.79
C ARG A 68 -4.71 -0.05 -12.54
N SER A 69 -3.55 -0.64 -12.84
CA SER A 69 -3.20 -2.03 -12.56
C SER A 69 -3.23 -2.37 -11.06
N PHE A 70 -3.02 -1.41 -10.15
CA PHE A 70 -3.19 -1.62 -8.71
C PHE A 70 -4.66 -1.62 -8.26
N TYR A 71 -5.60 -1.39 -9.17
CA TYR A 71 -7.02 -1.19 -8.88
C TYR A 71 -7.91 -2.22 -9.57
N THR A 72 -7.36 -3.09 -10.43
CA THR A 72 -8.13 -4.17 -11.05
C THR A 72 -8.11 -5.42 -10.16
N PRO A 73 -9.27 -5.93 -9.73
CA PRO A 73 -9.36 -7.25 -9.13
C PRO A 73 -8.89 -8.29 -10.17
N VAL A 74 -8.12 -9.29 -9.70
CA VAL A 74 -7.82 -10.49 -10.51
C VAL A 74 -8.97 -11.48 -10.34
#